data_AF-A0A3M1G610-F1
#
_entry.id   AF-A0A3M1G610-F1
#
_cell.length_a   1.000
_cell.length_b   1.000
_cell.length_c   1.000
_cell.angle_alpha   90.00
_cell.angle_beta   90.00
_cell.angle_gamma   90.00
#
_symmetry.space_group_name_H-M   'P 1'
#
loop_
_entity.id
_entity.type
_entity.pdbx_description
1 polymer ?
#
loop_
_entity_poly.entity_id
_entity_poly.type
_entity_poly.pdbx_seq_one_letter_code
_entity_poly.pdbx_strand_id
1 'polypeptide(L)'
;MVNAAFGPPVYWPQQPDVPVYHNRAIWPFVTAYALRAAAQAGNADAVDHAIASLMRGAALNLSNMENLEWLTGRPHYDDGPVINSRRQLWSVAGYMGMVVETIFGWHVEDGGIRIAPFLTARTRAMFGQPATARLRGLSHLGRRIDIELRLPVAAAAGTYYPVARVMLDGQPVSGGAVTLDRLHAGTNVITVDFGAARSSNGAISTVPAVSSLSHDDPRVFSPRTPRIATIGRNGTTISLRIAPASGNGALAHIVYRDGIAMATLAPGVSAWQGPAGVPDSHSVCFTLVAVHTVTGLRSHPSLPACSRGSLAQTVDMDDPRIAGSAPLTAVDGIAVPVRLLSAPANIVVDRIHIPVSGRYAIATLYNNHTHALNTGVTNAVKRLVLTGADGWRHEAVIQMPHVQPDGASHPLRASTRAYADLAPGDYRLELSDYFNMSALAANATYGGPGGQAGYVNAATIAAIRIDRVATKGAEDATRPPR
;
A
#
# COMPACT_ATOMS: atom_id res chain seq x y z
N MET A 1 -13.23 -11.00 3.61
CA MET A 1 -12.36 -11.06 2.42
C MET A 1 -13.19 -11.59 1.26
N VAL A 2 -13.10 -10.96 0.09
CA VAL A 2 -13.75 -11.46 -1.13
C VAL A 2 -12.87 -12.53 -1.75
N ASN A 3 -13.46 -13.63 -2.21
CA ASN A 3 -12.76 -14.81 -2.74
C ASN A 3 -13.26 -15.15 -4.14
N ALA A 4 -12.34 -15.48 -5.03
CA ALA A 4 -12.66 -16.11 -6.30
C ALA A 4 -12.68 -17.64 -6.15
N ALA A 5 -13.08 -18.37 -7.19
CA ALA A 5 -13.24 -19.82 -7.11
C ALA A 5 -11.94 -20.57 -6.72
N PHE A 6 -10.78 -20.03 -7.10
CA PHE A 6 -9.48 -20.68 -6.93
C PHE A 6 -8.58 -20.05 -5.86
N GLY A 7 -9.06 -19.01 -5.15
CA GLY A 7 -8.31 -18.30 -4.14
C GLY A 7 -8.76 -16.86 -3.95
N PRO A 8 -8.26 -16.17 -2.91
CA PRO A 8 -8.46 -14.75 -2.76
C PRO A 8 -7.67 -13.99 -3.83
N PRO A 9 -8.30 -13.05 -4.57
CA PRO A 9 -7.56 -12.19 -5.48
C PRO A 9 -6.67 -11.22 -4.69
N VAL A 10 -5.54 -10.82 -5.28
CA VAL A 10 -4.59 -9.84 -4.70
C VAL A 10 -5.26 -8.49 -4.49
N TYR A 11 -6.17 -8.12 -5.38
CA TYR A 11 -6.86 -6.84 -5.40
C TYR A 11 -8.35 -7.06 -5.67
N TRP A 12 -9.21 -6.24 -5.07
CA TRP A 12 -10.65 -6.24 -5.30
C TRP A 12 -11.25 -4.84 -5.10
N PRO A 13 -12.23 -4.40 -5.93
CA PRO A 13 -12.66 -5.01 -7.20
C PRO A 13 -11.54 -5.01 -8.25
N GLN A 14 -11.68 -5.69 -9.39
CA GLN A 14 -10.67 -5.65 -10.45
C GLN A 14 -10.67 -4.29 -11.19
N GLN A 15 -9.55 -3.93 -11.81
CA GLN A 15 -9.42 -2.69 -12.58
C GLN A 15 -9.57 -2.96 -14.08
N PRO A 16 -10.40 -2.18 -14.79
CA PRO A 16 -10.43 -2.24 -16.25
C PRO A 16 -9.12 -1.71 -16.83
N ASP A 17 -8.80 -2.14 -18.05
CA ASP A 17 -7.63 -1.70 -18.84
C ASP A 17 -6.26 -2.01 -18.20
N VAL A 18 -6.23 -2.84 -17.15
CA VAL A 18 -5.01 -3.32 -16.49
C VAL A 18 -4.88 -4.81 -16.73
N PRO A 19 -3.77 -5.29 -17.36
CA PRO A 19 -3.60 -6.70 -17.65
C PRO A 19 -3.46 -7.52 -16.37
N VAL A 20 -3.58 -8.85 -16.49
CA VAL A 20 -3.33 -9.75 -15.36
C VAL A 20 -1.88 -9.55 -14.84
N TYR A 21 -1.74 -9.25 -13.55
CA TYR A 21 -0.49 -9.35 -12.77
C TYR A 21 -0.80 -9.32 -11.28
N HIS A 22 -0.95 -8.14 -10.68
CA HIS A 22 -1.61 -7.98 -9.37
C HIS A 22 -3.12 -7.78 -9.52
N ASN A 23 -3.54 -7.15 -10.62
CA ASN A 23 -4.93 -7.12 -11.02
C ASN A 23 -5.31 -8.49 -11.61
N ARG A 24 -6.55 -8.94 -11.39
CA ARG A 24 -7.12 -10.21 -11.89
C ARG A 24 -6.27 -11.45 -11.55
N ALA A 25 -5.56 -11.43 -10.43
CA ALA A 25 -4.65 -12.51 -10.06
C ALA A 25 -4.82 -12.96 -8.61
N ILE A 26 -4.45 -14.22 -8.38
CA ILE A 26 -4.13 -14.82 -7.09
C ILE A 26 -2.60 -14.93 -7.03
N TRP A 27 -1.99 -14.32 -6.02
CA TRP A 27 -0.57 -14.50 -5.73
C TRP A 27 -0.45 -15.38 -4.47
N PRO A 28 0.12 -16.59 -4.56
CA PRO A 28 0.26 -17.49 -3.40
C PRO A 28 0.89 -16.85 -2.16
N PHE A 29 1.86 -15.95 -2.33
CA PHE A 29 2.40 -15.15 -1.22
C PHE A 29 1.32 -14.32 -0.48
N VAL A 30 0.48 -13.60 -1.23
CA VAL A 30 -0.59 -12.78 -0.67
C VAL A 30 -1.68 -13.68 -0.04
N THR A 31 -1.99 -14.81 -0.68
CA THR A 31 -2.88 -15.84 -0.11
C THR A 31 -2.38 -16.37 1.24
N ALA A 32 -1.07 -16.48 1.44
CA ALA A 32 -0.51 -16.91 2.72
C ALA A 32 -0.74 -15.87 3.85
N TYR A 33 -0.73 -14.57 3.56
CA TYR A 33 -1.14 -13.56 4.56
C TYR A 33 -2.64 -13.64 4.88
N ALA A 34 -3.48 -13.83 3.87
CA ALA A 34 -4.90 -14.06 4.06
C ALA A 34 -5.17 -15.28 4.94
N LEU A 35 -4.44 -16.37 4.72
CA LEU A 35 -4.47 -17.58 5.53
C LEU A 35 -4.12 -17.29 7.00
N ARG A 36 -3.00 -16.59 7.26
CA ARG A 36 -2.58 -16.24 8.62
C ARG A 36 -3.65 -15.41 9.34
N ALA A 37 -4.20 -14.39 8.68
CA ALA A 37 -5.26 -13.56 9.25
C ALA A 37 -6.53 -14.36 9.52
N ALA A 38 -6.92 -15.26 8.61
CA ALA A 38 -8.08 -16.13 8.78
C ALA A 38 -7.92 -17.10 9.95
N ALA A 39 -6.73 -17.70 10.12
CA ALA A 39 -6.42 -18.58 11.24
C ALA A 39 -6.49 -17.83 12.58
N GLN A 40 -5.91 -16.62 12.66
CA GLN A 40 -6.00 -15.77 13.85
C GLN A 40 -7.45 -15.37 14.18
N ALA A 41 -8.27 -15.13 13.16
CA ALA A 41 -9.69 -14.81 13.32
C ALA A 41 -10.58 -16.05 13.58
N GLY A 42 -10.04 -17.27 13.54
CA GLY A 42 -10.80 -18.50 13.70
C GLY A 42 -11.78 -18.80 12.54
N ASN A 43 -11.53 -18.27 11.35
CA ASN A 43 -12.37 -18.46 10.17
C ASN A 43 -11.93 -19.70 9.37
N ALA A 44 -12.53 -20.85 9.68
CA ALA A 44 -12.14 -22.13 9.07
C ALA A 44 -12.38 -22.17 7.56
N ASP A 45 -13.44 -21.55 7.06
CA ASP A 45 -13.76 -21.58 5.62
C ASP A 45 -12.74 -20.79 4.80
N ALA A 46 -12.29 -19.63 5.32
CA ALA A 46 -11.24 -18.84 4.69
C ALA A 46 -9.87 -19.55 4.76
N VAL A 47 -9.56 -20.21 5.88
CA VAL A 47 -8.35 -21.05 6.01
C VAL A 47 -8.38 -22.18 4.99
N ASP A 48 -9.48 -22.92 4.92
CA ASP A 48 -9.65 -24.05 4.01
C ASP A 48 -9.53 -23.63 2.55
N HIS A 49 -10.12 -22.48 2.19
CA HIS A 49 -10.04 -21.94 0.84
C HIS A 49 -8.62 -21.51 0.47
N ALA A 50 -7.91 -20.84 1.38
CA ALA A 50 -6.52 -20.43 1.15
C ALA A 50 -5.56 -21.63 1.06
N ILE A 51 -5.69 -22.64 1.93
CA ILE A 51 -4.90 -23.88 1.85
C ILE A 51 -5.16 -24.58 0.50
N ALA A 52 -6.42 -24.72 0.10
CA ALA A 52 -6.77 -25.33 -1.18
C ALA A 52 -6.18 -24.54 -2.36
N SER A 53 -6.20 -23.21 -2.31
CA SER A 53 -5.60 -22.34 -3.32
C SER A 53 -4.08 -22.58 -3.45
N LEU A 54 -3.35 -22.55 -2.33
CA LEU A 54 -1.90 -22.77 -2.29
C LEU A 54 -1.52 -24.17 -2.79
N MET A 55 -2.19 -25.20 -2.28
CA MET A 55 -1.95 -26.60 -2.66
C MET A 55 -2.25 -26.86 -4.13
N ARG A 56 -3.42 -26.44 -4.61
CA ARG A 56 -3.84 -26.61 -6.01
C ARG A 56 -2.88 -25.88 -6.95
N GLY A 57 -2.57 -24.63 -6.64
CA GLY A 57 -1.65 -23.81 -7.44
C GLY A 57 -0.28 -24.46 -7.58
N ALA A 58 0.28 -24.96 -6.48
CA ALA A 58 1.57 -25.66 -6.51
C ALA A 58 1.50 -26.99 -7.27
N ALA A 59 0.48 -27.81 -6.99
CA ALA A 59 0.36 -29.17 -7.54
C ALA A 59 0.13 -29.17 -9.05
N LEU A 60 -0.77 -28.33 -9.57
CA LEU A 60 -1.10 -28.32 -11.00
C LEU A 60 0.01 -27.70 -11.87
N ASN A 61 0.87 -26.86 -11.28
CA ASN A 61 1.95 -26.19 -11.99
C ASN A 61 3.33 -26.80 -11.73
N LEU A 62 3.43 -27.78 -10.82
CA LEU A 62 4.68 -28.37 -10.33
C LEU A 62 5.69 -27.28 -9.91
N SER A 63 5.19 -26.19 -9.33
CA SER A 63 5.94 -25.00 -8.97
C SER A 63 5.07 -24.08 -8.10
N ASN A 64 5.69 -23.43 -7.11
CA ASN A 64 5.10 -22.27 -6.45
C ASN A 64 5.23 -21.07 -7.41
N MET A 65 4.20 -20.86 -8.24
CA MET A 65 4.13 -19.76 -9.20
C MET A 65 3.99 -18.41 -8.50
N GLU A 66 4.44 -17.34 -9.16
CA GLU A 66 4.23 -15.98 -8.70
C GLU A 66 2.75 -15.61 -8.77
N ASN A 67 2.10 -15.77 -9.92
CA ASN A 67 0.71 -15.38 -10.12
C ASN A 67 -0.09 -16.49 -10.81
N LEU A 68 -1.39 -16.53 -10.50
CA LEU A 68 -2.40 -17.34 -11.20
C LEU A 68 -3.56 -16.41 -11.53
N GLU A 69 -4.17 -16.55 -12.71
CA GLU A 69 -5.37 -15.76 -13.04
C GLU A 69 -6.53 -16.12 -12.09
N TRP A 70 -7.20 -15.12 -11.55
CA TRP A 70 -8.10 -15.25 -10.39
C TRP A 70 -9.36 -16.11 -10.61
N LEU A 71 -9.93 -16.14 -11.81
CA LEU A 71 -11.15 -16.89 -12.11
C LEU A 71 -10.90 -18.30 -12.67
N THR A 72 -9.71 -18.59 -13.16
CA THR A 72 -9.35 -19.87 -13.80
C THR A 72 -8.26 -20.64 -13.05
N GLY A 73 -7.48 -19.96 -12.20
CA GLY A 73 -6.34 -20.51 -11.48
C GLY A 73 -5.19 -20.93 -12.40
N ARG A 74 -5.16 -20.46 -13.65
CA ARG A 74 -4.12 -20.81 -14.64
C ARG A 74 -2.89 -19.89 -14.50
N PRO A 75 -1.68 -20.42 -14.72
CA PRO A 75 -0.44 -19.64 -14.68
C PRO A 75 -0.26 -18.73 -15.91
N HIS A 76 -1.03 -18.96 -16.97
CA HIS A 76 -1.12 -18.12 -18.15
C HIS A 76 -2.52 -18.25 -18.74
N TYR A 77 -3.19 -17.11 -18.92
CA TYR A 77 -4.55 -17.02 -19.43
C TYR A 77 -4.82 -15.61 -19.93
N ASP A 78 -5.46 -15.48 -21.09
CA ASP A 78 -5.86 -14.19 -21.66
C ASP A 78 -4.69 -13.21 -21.81
N ASP A 79 -4.72 -12.05 -21.14
CA ASP A 79 -3.72 -10.98 -21.25
C ASP A 79 -2.56 -11.08 -20.22
N GLY A 80 -2.41 -12.23 -19.54
CA GLY A 80 -1.29 -12.41 -18.62
C GLY A 80 -1.25 -13.73 -17.85
N PRO A 81 -0.66 -13.74 -16.63
CA PRO A 81 0.02 -12.62 -15.99
C PRO A 81 1.19 -12.07 -16.83
N VAL A 82 1.38 -10.74 -16.89
CA VAL A 82 2.50 -10.14 -17.66
C VAL A 82 3.88 -10.56 -17.14
N ILE A 83 3.99 -10.90 -15.86
CA ILE A 83 5.16 -11.55 -15.26
C ILE A 83 4.67 -12.70 -14.38
N ASN A 84 5.28 -13.87 -14.54
CA ASN A 84 4.97 -15.03 -13.71
C ASN A 84 6.17 -15.96 -13.48
N SER A 85 6.88 -15.73 -12.40
CA SER A 85 8.09 -16.49 -12.06
C SER A 85 7.77 -17.89 -11.52
N ARG A 86 8.52 -18.90 -11.96
CA ARG A 86 8.53 -20.24 -11.33
C ARG A 86 9.39 -20.19 -10.06
N ARG A 87 9.05 -21.01 -9.05
CA ARG A 87 9.73 -21.04 -7.75
C ARG A 87 9.92 -19.63 -7.16
N GLN A 88 8.91 -18.79 -7.29
CA GLN A 88 9.01 -17.41 -6.82
C GLN A 88 9.19 -17.42 -5.30
N LEU A 89 10.24 -16.74 -4.82
CA LEU A 89 10.71 -16.87 -3.43
C LEU A 89 9.60 -16.62 -2.40
N TRP A 90 8.77 -15.61 -2.62
CA TRP A 90 7.68 -15.27 -1.70
C TRP A 90 6.54 -16.28 -1.73
N SER A 91 6.22 -16.84 -2.89
CA SER A 91 5.22 -17.92 -3.03
C SER A 91 5.73 -19.23 -2.42
N VAL A 92 7.02 -19.55 -2.57
CA VAL A 92 7.66 -20.68 -1.87
C VAL A 92 7.58 -20.47 -0.36
N ALA A 93 7.97 -19.29 0.12
CA ALA A 93 7.89 -18.94 1.53
C ALA A 93 6.44 -18.95 2.05
N GLY A 94 5.47 -18.50 1.24
CA GLY A 94 4.04 -18.54 1.57
C GLY A 94 3.51 -19.96 1.75
N TYR A 95 3.88 -20.87 0.84
CA TYR A 95 3.55 -22.30 0.99
C TYR A 95 4.21 -22.90 2.23
N MET A 96 5.49 -22.60 2.48
CA MET A 96 6.16 -23.04 3.70
C MET A 96 5.51 -22.47 4.95
N GLY A 97 5.10 -21.21 4.93
CA GLY A 97 4.40 -20.53 6.03
C GLY A 97 3.04 -21.15 6.35
N MET A 98 2.30 -21.58 5.32
CA MET A 98 1.07 -22.38 5.51
C MET A 98 1.37 -23.63 6.35
N VAL A 99 2.42 -24.38 6.00
CA VAL A 99 2.77 -25.62 6.72
C VAL A 99 3.34 -25.32 8.11
N VAL A 100 4.43 -24.56 8.18
CA VAL A 100 5.22 -24.33 9.39
C VAL A 100 4.43 -23.51 10.40
N GLU A 101 3.87 -22.38 9.97
CA GLU A 101 3.27 -21.42 10.90
C GLU A 101 1.78 -21.64 11.11
N THR A 102 1.00 -21.98 10.06
CA THR A 102 -0.45 -22.14 10.23
C THR A 102 -0.82 -23.55 10.69
N ILE A 103 -0.38 -24.59 9.98
CA ILE A 103 -0.77 -25.97 10.31
C ILE A 103 -0.05 -26.46 11.57
N PHE A 104 1.27 -26.25 11.66
CA PHE A 104 2.08 -26.69 12.79
C PHE A 104 2.26 -25.63 13.89
N GLY A 105 1.87 -24.37 13.62
CA GLY A 105 1.79 -23.35 14.67
C GLY A 105 3.11 -22.76 15.12
N TRP A 106 4.21 -22.93 14.37
CA TRP A 106 5.52 -22.44 14.78
C TRP A 106 5.65 -20.94 14.52
N HIS A 107 5.77 -20.13 15.57
CA HIS A 107 5.99 -18.69 15.48
C HIS A 107 7.21 -18.29 16.30
N VAL A 108 8.18 -17.61 15.69
CA VAL A 108 9.34 -17.06 16.41
C VAL A 108 8.94 -15.74 17.06
N GLU A 109 9.22 -15.60 18.36
CA GLU A 109 8.90 -14.42 19.17
C GLU A 109 10.13 -13.97 19.97
N ASP A 110 10.06 -12.78 20.56
CA ASP A 110 11.11 -12.29 21.44
C ASP A 110 11.29 -13.26 22.62
N GLY A 111 12.50 -13.83 22.74
CA GLY A 111 12.84 -14.77 23.83
C GLY A 111 12.45 -16.23 23.63
N GLY A 112 11.89 -16.61 22.48
CA GLY A 112 11.62 -18.03 22.17
C GLY A 112 10.67 -18.27 20.99
N ILE A 113 9.79 -19.26 21.15
CA ILE A 113 8.83 -19.70 20.14
C ILE A 113 7.44 -19.82 20.75
N ARG A 114 6.41 -19.44 20.00
CA ARG A 114 5.01 -19.77 20.32
C ARG A 114 4.52 -20.89 19.41
N ILE A 115 3.84 -21.86 20.01
CA ILE A 115 3.20 -22.99 19.34
C ILE A 115 1.68 -22.78 19.35
N ALA A 116 1.12 -22.38 18.22
CA ALA A 116 -0.29 -22.05 18.06
C ALA A 116 -0.87 -22.57 16.73
N PRO A 117 -0.94 -23.89 16.51
CA PRO A 117 -1.45 -24.44 15.27
C PRO A 117 -2.95 -24.17 15.12
N PHE A 118 -3.39 -24.00 13.87
CA PHE A 118 -4.80 -23.90 13.53
C PHE A 118 -5.20 -25.04 12.60
N LEU A 119 -5.90 -26.04 13.17
CA LEU A 119 -6.31 -27.25 12.45
C LEU A 119 -7.81 -27.20 12.14
N THR A 120 -8.16 -27.10 10.86
CA THR A 120 -9.54 -27.25 10.41
C THR A 120 -9.91 -28.72 10.18
N ALA A 121 -11.20 -29.04 10.14
CA ALA A 121 -11.68 -30.38 9.78
C ALA A 121 -11.21 -30.82 8.38
N ARG A 122 -11.18 -29.90 7.40
CA ARG A 122 -10.70 -30.21 6.06
C ARG A 122 -9.19 -30.46 6.05
N THR A 123 -8.40 -29.63 6.72
CA THR A 123 -6.94 -29.84 6.84
C THR A 123 -6.64 -31.15 7.56
N ARG A 124 -7.39 -31.47 8.62
CA ARG A 124 -7.30 -32.76 9.31
C ARG A 124 -7.58 -33.94 8.36
N ALA A 125 -8.59 -33.83 7.51
CA ALA A 125 -8.91 -34.86 6.54
C ALA A 125 -7.81 -35.08 5.48
N MET A 126 -7.06 -34.02 5.11
CA MET A 126 -5.94 -34.14 4.16
C MET A 126 -4.81 -35.04 4.65
N PHE A 127 -4.61 -35.15 5.96
CA PHE A 127 -3.61 -36.06 6.54
C PHE A 127 -4.02 -37.54 6.45
N GLY A 128 -5.28 -37.86 6.13
CA GLY A 128 -5.78 -39.23 6.03
C GLY A 128 -5.95 -39.92 7.39
N GLN A 129 -5.68 -41.22 7.44
CA GLN A 129 -5.92 -42.07 8.63
C GLN A 129 -4.91 -41.99 9.79
N PRO A 130 -3.65 -41.52 9.64
CA PRO A 130 -2.71 -41.42 10.76
C PRO A 130 -3.30 -40.67 11.97
N ALA A 131 -2.93 -41.13 13.16
CA ALA A 131 -3.26 -40.49 14.43
C ALA A 131 -2.35 -39.29 14.74
N THR A 132 -1.25 -39.11 14.00
CA THR A 132 -0.29 -38.02 14.21
C THR A 132 0.22 -37.46 12.89
N ALA A 133 0.57 -36.17 12.89
CA ALA A 133 1.34 -35.50 11.86
C ALA A 133 2.60 -34.89 12.48
N ARG A 134 3.75 -34.97 11.80
CA ARG A 134 5.05 -34.53 12.34
C ARG A 134 5.77 -33.59 11.39
N LEU A 135 6.27 -32.48 11.93
CA LEU A 135 7.22 -31.58 11.29
C LEU A 135 8.52 -31.67 12.08
N ARG A 136 9.62 -32.08 11.43
CA ARG A 136 10.89 -32.37 12.11
C ARG A 136 12.02 -31.51 11.59
N GLY A 137 13.03 -31.32 12.42
CA GLY A 137 14.28 -30.67 12.04
C GLY A 137 14.19 -29.14 11.94
N LEU A 138 13.22 -28.51 12.60
CA LEU A 138 13.23 -27.06 12.77
C LEU A 138 14.44 -26.68 13.65
N SER A 139 15.00 -25.50 13.42
CA SER A 139 16.14 -24.98 14.18
C SER A 139 15.85 -23.58 14.69
N HIS A 140 16.08 -23.36 15.98
CA HIS A 140 16.01 -22.05 16.60
C HIS A 140 17.22 -21.83 17.49
N LEU A 141 18.08 -20.87 17.12
CA LEU A 141 19.35 -20.59 17.80
C LEU A 141 20.20 -21.85 18.05
N GLY A 142 20.26 -22.74 17.06
CA GLY A 142 21.02 -24.00 17.12
C GLY A 142 20.33 -25.14 17.87
N ARG A 143 19.14 -24.94 18.45
CA ARG A 143 18.36 -26.00 19.10
C ARG A 143 17.40 -26.63 18.11
N ARG A 144 17.41 -27.96 18.02
CA ARG A 144 16.55 -28.73 17.12
C ARG A 144 15.19 -28.93 17.74
N ILE A 145 14.12 -28.70 16.97
CA ILE A 145 12.75 -28.88 17.39
C ILE A 145 11.96 -29.73 16.39
N ASP A 146 11.22 -30.68 16.95
CA ASP A 146 10.24 -31.49 16.24
C ASP A 146 8.84 -31.20 16.83
N ILE A 147 7.85 -30.99 15.97
CA ILE A 147 6.45 -30.76 16.37
C ILE A 147 5.61 -31.95 15.92
N GLU A 148 4.91 -32.56 16.86
CA GLU A 148 3.92 -33.61 16.63
C GLU A 148 2.51 -33.07 16.94
N LEU A 149 1.64 -33.09 15.94
CA LEU A 149 0.22 -32.86 16.09
C LEU A 149 -0.47 -34.20 16.34
N ARG A 150 -1.15 -34.36 17.48
CA ARG A 150 -2.01 -35.52 17.75
C ARG A 150 -3.37 -35.27 17.11
N LEU A 151 -3.57 -35.89 15.95
CA LEU A 151 -4.66 -35.59 15.06
C LEU A 151 -5.99 -36.15 15.61
N PRO A 152 -7.01 -35.31 15.87
CA PRO A 152 -8.29 -35.75 16.42
C PRO A 152 -9.09 -36.59 15.39
N VAL A 153 -10.19 -37.21 15.80
CA VAL A 153 -11.11 -37.87 14.87
C VAL A 153 -11.67 -36.84 13.88
N ALA A 154 -11.76 -37.22 12.60
CA ALA A 154 -12.29 -36.34 11.55
C ALA A 154 -13.73 -35.90 11.87
N ALA A 155 -13.97 -34.60 11.69
CA ALA A 155 -15.27 -33.96 11.90
C ALA A 155 -15.82 -33.41 10.58
N ALA A 156 -17.04 -32.89 10.62
CA ALA A 156 -17.65 -32.26 9.45
C ALA A 156 -16.91 -30.98 9.02
N ALA A 157 -16.94 -30.68 7.72
CA ALA A 157 -16.42 -29.42 7.19
C ALA A 157 -17.12 -28.20 7.84
N GLY A 158 -16.44 -27.04 7.83
CA GLY A 158 -16.93 -25.84 8.53
C GLY A 158 -16.63 -25.84 10.04
N THR A 159 -15.82 -26.78 10.52
CA THR A 159 -15.36 -26.84 11.92
C THR A 159 -13.83 -26.75 12.01
N TYR A 160 -13.33 -26.36 13.18
CA TYR A 160 -11.92 -26.38 13.53
C TYR A 160 -11.71 -27.00 14.91
N TYR A 161 -10.49 -27.46 15.19
CA TYR A 161 -10.13 -28.04 16.47
C TYR A 161 -9.32 -27.04 17.28
N PRO A 162 -9.79 -26.59 18.45
CA PRO A 162 -9.02 -25.73 19.33
C PRO A 162 -7.83 -26.52 19.91
N VAL A 163 -6.71 -25.84 20.14
CA VAL A 163 -5.60 -26.43 20.90
C VAL A 163 -6.05 -26.65 22.34
N ALA A 164 -5.97 -27.88 22.82
CA ALA A 164 -6.30 -28.23 24.21
C ALA A 164 -5.05 -28.24 25.09
N ARG A 165 -3.93 -28.72 24.56
CA ARG A 165 -2.67 -28.82 25.32
C ARG A 165 -1.46 -28.74 24.39
N VAL A 166 -0.41 -28.07 24.85
CA VAL A 166 0.93 -28.10 24.26
C VAL A 166 1.89 -28.63 25.32
N MET A 167 2.76 -29.55 24.92
CA MET A 167 3.80 -30.12 25.78
C MET A 167 5.16 -29.97 25.11
N LEU A 168 6.20 -29.76 25.90
CA LEU A 168 7.62 -29.80 25.51
C LEU A 168 8.27 -30.93 26.30
N ASP A 169 8.76 -31.96 25.61
CA ASP A 169 9.40 -33.14 26.20
C ASP A 169 8.57 -33.78 27.32
N GLY A 170 7.25 -33.84 27.11
CA GLY A 170 6.29 -34.38 28.07
C GLY A 170 5.91 -33.44 29.21
N GLN A 171 6.39 -32.20 29.22
CA GLN A 171 6.05 -31.17 30.22
C GLN A 171 5.10 -30.11 29.64
N PRO A 172 4.05 -29.69 30.37
CA PRO A 172 3.11 -28.67 29.88
C PRO A 172 3.77 -27.33 29.51
N VAL A 173 3.18 -26.67 28.52
CA VAL A 173 3.57 -25.34 28.04
C VAL A 173 2.34 -24.42 28.08
N SER A 174 2.39 -23.40 28.93
CA SER A 174 1.30 -22.43 29.05
C SER A 174 1.20 -21.55 27.82
N GLY A 175 0.00 -21.39 27.26
CA GLY A 175 -0.25 -20.55 26.07
C GLY A 175 0.56 -20.93 24.83
N GLY A 176 1.17 -22.12 24.80
CA GLY A 176 2.09 -22.54 23.75
C GLY A 176 3.44 -21.79 23.72
N ALA A 177 3.75 -20.97 24.72
CA ALA A 177 5.00 -20.20 24.78
C ALA A 177 6.17 -21.05 25.30
N VAL A 178 7.13 -21.36 24.41
CA VAL A 178 8.36 -22.08 24.70
C VAL A 178 9.52 -21.10 24.73
N THR A 179 9.99 -20.78 25.93
CA THR A 179 11.13 -19.89 26.15
C THR A 179 12.45 -20.60 25.88
N LEU A 180 13.48 -19.83 25.52
CA LEU A 180 14.81 -20.37 25.16
C LEU A 180 15.46 -21.21 26.26
N ASP A 181 15.27 -20.84 27.53
CA ASP A 181 15.83 -21.55 28.69
C ASP A 181 15.26 -22.96 28.86
N ARG A 182 14.07 -23.22 28.31
CA ARG A 182 13.44 -24.55 28.33
C ARG A 182 13.96 -25.48 27.24
N LEU A 183 14.65 -24.94 26.22
CA LEU A 183 15.19 -25.74 25.13
C LEU A 183 16.57 -26.28 25.50
N HIS A 184 16.78 -27.57 25.30
CA HIS A 184 18.07 -28.24 25.48
C HIS A 184 18.81 -28.46 24.15
N ALA A 185 20.09 -28.85 24.21
CA ALA A 185 20.97 -28.95 23.03
C ALA A 185 20.59 -30.09 22.07
N GLY A 186 19.92 -31.13 22.58
CA GLY A 186 19.36 -32.22 21.77
C GLY A 186 18.10 -31.84 21.00
N THR A 187 17.37 -32.84 20.51
CA THR A 187 16.06 -32.67 19.86
C THR A 187 14.97 -32.44 20.90
N ASN A 188 14.36 -31.28 20.88
CA ASN A 188 13.24 -30.91 21.73
C ASN A 188 11.94 -31.32 21.01
N VAL A 189 11.08 -32.11 21.65
CA VAL A 189 9.85 -32.63 21.05
C VAL A 189 8.65 -31.90 21.62
N ILE A 190 7.92 -31.21 20.75
CA ILE A 190 6.69 -30.52 21.07
C ILE A 190 5.51 -31.37 20.62
N THR A 191 4.61 -31.70 21.54
CA THR A 191 3.36 -32.41 21.19
C THR A 191 2.16 -31.51 21.42
N VAL A 192 1.24 -31.47 20.44
CA VAL A 192 0.00 -30.70 20.51
C VAL A 192 -1.20 -31.65 20.51
N ASP A 193 -2.03 -31.54 21.54
CA ASP A 193 -3.32 -32.20 21.63
C ASP A 193 -4.44 -31.19 21.30
N PHE A 194 -5.39 -31.62 20.47
CA PHE A 194 -6.56 -30.81 20.11
C PHE A 194 -7.80 -31.22 20.92
N GLY A 195 -8.68 -30.26 21.17
CA GLY A 195 -9.98 -30.48 21.79
C GLY A 195 -11.05 -30.94 20.80
N ALA A 196 -12.28 -31.04 21.28
CA ALA A 196 -13.44 -31.33 20.44
C ALA A 196 -13.63 -30.26 19.35
N ALA A 197 -14.08 -30.69 18.16
CA ALA A 197 -14.33 -29.79 17.05
C ALA A 197 -15.35 -28.70 17.43
N ARG A 198 -15.11 -27.48 16.96
CA ARG A 198 -15.96 -26.31 17.16
C ARG A 198 -16.40 -25.77 15.80
N SER A 199 -17.64 -25.32 15.70
CA SER A 199 -18.12 -24.63 14.51
C SER A 199 -17.32 -23.35 14.26
N SER A 200 -16.99 -23.12 12.99
CA SER A 200 -16.51 -21.84 12.52
C SER A 200 -17.67 -20.85 12.45
N ASN A 201 -17.45 -19.62 12.91
CA ASN A 201 -18.39 -18.52 12.73
C ASN A 201 -18.19 -17.78 11.40
N GLY A 202 -17.25 -18.22 10.57
CA GLY A 202 -16.79 -17.47 9.41
C GLY A 202 -17.26 -18.05 8.09
N ALA A 203 -18.06 -17.28 7.35
CA ALA A 203 -18.31 -17.50 5.92
C ALA A 203 -17.25 -16.77 5.08
N ILE A 204 -17.09 -17.21 3.82
CA ILE A 204 -16.36 -16.46 2.80
C ILE A 204 -17.34 -15.70 1.89
N SER A 205 -17.03 -14.45 1.55
CA SER A 205 -17.73 -13.74 0.49
C SER A 205 -17.13 -14.17 -0.85
N THR A 206 -17.94 -14.68 -1.77
CA THR A 206 -17.48 -15.07 -3.10
C THR A 206 -17.83 -14.02 -4.14
N VAL A 207 -16.98 -13.89 -5.15
CA VAL A 207 -17.25 -13.06 -6.32
C VAL A 207 -18.45 -13.63 -7.09
N PRO A 208 -19.27 -12.79 -7.75
CA PRO A 208 -20.32 -13.27 -8.62
C PRO A 208 -19.74 -14.03 -9.82
N ALA A 209 -20.52 -14.96 -10.36
CA ALA A 209 -20.15 -15.67 -11.58
C ALA A 209 -20.18 -14.71 -12.79
N VAL A 210 -19.00 -14.51 -13.37
CA VAL A 210 -18.76 -13.70 -14.57
C VAL A 210 -17.88 -14.48 -15.55
N SER A 211 -17.85 -14.05 -16.81
CA SER A 211 -16.91 -14.63 -17.79
C SER A 211 -15.47 -14.35 -17.37
N SER A 212 -14.60 -15.37 -17.44
CA SER A 212 -13.15 -15.20 -17.23
C SER A 212 -12.48 -14.34 -18.30
N LEU A 213 -13.16 -14.11 -19.43
CA LEU A 213 -12.74 -13.21 -20.51
C LEU A 213 -13.37 -11.80 -20.37
N SER A 214 -13.96 -11.46 -19.22
CA SER A 214 -14.46 -10.10 -18.99
C SER A 214 -13.35 -9.18 -18.46
N HIS A 215 -13.33 -7.94 -18.95
CA HIS A 215 -12.37 -6.91 -18.57
C HIS A 215 -13.05 -5.67 -17.96
N ASP A 216 -14.37 -5.64 -17.88
CA ASP A 216 -15.14 -4.47 -17.46
C ASP A 216 -16.55 -4.78 -16.89
N ASP A 217 -16.86 -6.04 -16.56
CA ASP A 217 -18.17 -6.38 -15.96
C ASP A 217 -18.35 -5.64 -14.62
N PRO A 218 -19.39 -4.80 -14.48
CA PRO A 218 -19.57 -3.89 -13.33
C PRO A 218 -19.85 -4.63 -12.01
N ARG A 219 -20.03 -5.94 -12.03
CA ARG A 219 -20.17 -6.81 -10.85
C ARG A 219 -18.83 -7.15 -10.21
N VAL A 220 -17.73 -7.05 -10.95
CA VAL A 220 -16.40 -7.39 -10.43
C VAL A 220 -15.31 -6.37 -10.76
N PHE A 221 -15.54 -5.49 -11.73
CA PHE A 221 -14.63 -4.41 -12.08
C PHE A 221 -15.09 -3.08 -11.46
N SER A 222 -14.14 -2.28 -10.99
CA SER A 222 -14.39 -0.88 -10.64
C SER A 222 -14.69 -0.06 -11.91
N PRO A 223 -15.42 1.06 -11.79
CA PRO A 223 -15.44 2.05 -12.85
C PRO A 223 -14.01 2.53 -13.18
N ARG A 224 -13.80 2.98 -14.42
CA ARG A 224 -12.55 3.67 -14.81
C ARG A 224 -12.38 4.94 -13.98
N THR A 225 -11.12 5.29 -13.70
CA THR A 225 -10.78 6.49 -12.93
C THR A 225 -11.36 7.74 -13.62
N PRO A 226 -12.22 8.52 -12.95
CA PRO A 226 -12.81 9.72 -13.54
C PRO A 226 -11.77 10.83 -13.68
N ARG A 227 -12.11 11.87 -14.44
CA ARG A 227 -11.26 13.05 -14.61
C ARG A 227 -12.07 14.33 -14.38
N ILE A 228 -11.50 15.24 -13.59
CA ILE A 228 -11.96 16.63 -13.55
C ILE A 228 -11.35 17.33 -14.76
N ALA A 229 -12.19 17.80 -15.68
CA ALA A 229 -11.75 18.48 -16.89
C ALA A 229 -11.27 19.90 -16.57
N THR A 230 -12.03 20.64 -15.76
CA THR A 230 -11.65 21.99 -15.31
C THR A 230 -12.14 22.26 -13.90
N ILE A 231 -11.45 23.17 -13.21
CA ILE A 231 -11.84 23.73 -11.93
C ILE A 231 -11.94 25.25 -12.09
N GLY A 232 -13.01 25.84 -11.56
CA GLY A 232 -13.24 27.27 -11.55
C GLY A 232 -13.46 27.77 -10.12
N ARG A 233 -13.07 29.01 -9.87
CA ARG A 233 -13.37 29.73 -8.63
C ARG A 233 -14.15 31.00 -8.98
N ASN A 234 -15.25 31.24 -8.25
CA ASN A 234 -15.98 32.49 -8.27
C ASN A 234 -16.28 32.91 -6.83
N GLY A 235 -15.56 33.92 -6.34
CA GLY A 235 -15.58 34.30 -4.93
C GLY A 235 -15.27 33.12 -4.03
N THR A 236 -16.20 32.79 -3.12
CA THR A 236 -16.06 31.71 -2.14
C THR A 236 -16.58 30.35 -2.63
N THR A 237 -16.93 30.26 -3.92
CA THR A 237 -17.52 29.07 -4.53
C THR A 237 -16.56 28.44 -5.53
N ILE A 238 -16.51 27.09 -5.54
CA ILE A 238 -15.74 26.31 -6.51
C ILE A 238 -16.69 25.55 -7.44
N SER A 239 -16.39 25.56 -8.73
CA SER A 239 -17.06 24.76 -9.74
C SER A 239 -16.11 23.76 -10.38
N LEU A 240 -16.63 22.59 -10.73
CA LEU A 240 -15.91 21.52 -11.44
C LEU A 240 -16.65 21.21 -12.72
N ARG A 241 -15.92 21.07 -13.83
CA ARG A 241 -16.43 20.34 -15.01
C ARG A 241 -15.84 18.94 -14.99
N ILE A 242 -16.71 17.96 -15.19
CA ILE A 242 -16.38 16.55 -15.14
C ILE A 242 -16.24 16.07 -16.58
N ALA A 243 -15.11 15.42 -16.87
CA ALA A 243 -14.92 14.83 -18.18
C ALA A 243 -15.96 13.70 -18.40
N PRO A 244 -16.42 13.46 -19.64
CA PRO A 244 -17.31 12.35 -19.92
C PRO A 244 -16.74 11.04 -19.37
N ALA A 245 -17.58 10.27 -18.68
CA ALA A 245 -17.16 8.99 -18.14
C ALA A 245 -16.90 7.99 -19.29
N SER A 246 -15.88 7.17 -19.12
CA SER A 246 -15.54 6.09 -20.05
C SER A 246 -15.99 4.75 -19.47
N GLY A 247 -16.66 3.93 -20.28
CA GLY A 247 -17.06 2.56 -19.93
C GLY A 247 -18.56 2.32 -19.93
N ASN A 248 -18.95 1.11 -19.54
CA ASN A 248 -20.33 0.64 -19.56
C ASN A 248 -21.08 0.95 -18.26
N GLY A 249 -22.35 1.36 -18.41
CA GLY A 249 -23.28 1.55 -17.28
C GLY A 249 -23.42 2.99 -16.76
N ALA A 250 -24.45 3.21 -15.95
CA ALA A 250 -24.71 4.50 -15.32
C ALA A 250 -23.77 4.71 -14.11
N LEU A 251 -22.97 5.79 -14.15
CA LEU A 251 -21.96 6.09 -13.14
C LEU A 251 -22.32 7.35 -12.33
N ALA A 252 -22.50 7.19 -11.03
CA ALA A 252 -22.52 8.31 -10.10
C ALA A 252 -21.08 8.76 -9.78
N HIS A 253 -20.90 9.99 -9.30
CA HIS A 253 -19.60 10.50 -8.89
C HIS A 253 -19.65 11.06 -7.47
N ILE A 254 -18.72 10.66 -6.60
CA ILE A 254 -18.54 11.30 -5.31
C ILE A 254 -17.46 12.39 -5.45
N VAL A 255 -17.81 13.61 -5.09
CA VAL A 255 -16.90 14.75 -5.05
C VAL A 255 -16.26 14.81 -3.66
N TYR A 256 -14.93 14.78 -3.61
CA TYR A 256 -14.18 15.00 -2.38
C TYR A 256 -13.47 16.36 -2.44
N ARG A 257 -13.45 17.07 -1.31
CA ARG A 257 -12.61 18.25 -1.08
C ARG A 257 -11.60 17.90 0.00
N ASP A 258 -10.32 17.93 -0.34
CA ASP A 258 -9.21 17.62 0.58
C ASP A 258 -9.40 16.30 1.36
N GLY A 259 -9.98 15.30 0.70
CA GLY A 259 -10.26 13.97 1.25
C GLY A 259 -11.62 13.82 1.94
N ILE A 260 -12.41 14.88 2.09
CA ILE A 260 -13.74 14.85 2.71
C ILE A 260 -14.81 14.81 1.62
N ALA A 261 -15.74 13.85 1.71
CA ALA A 261 -16.84 13.72 0.75
C ALA A 261 -17.82 14.89 0.88
N MET A 262 -18.11 15.57 -0.23
CA MET A 262 -18.95 16.78 -0.28
C MET A 262 -20.30 16.54 -0.93
N ALA A 263 -20.34 15.76 -2.00
CA ALA A 263 -21.56 15.50 -2.75
C ALA A 263 -21.47 14.19 -3.51
N THR A 264 -22.62 13.57 -3.75
CA THR A 264 -22.79 12.48 -4.72
C THR A 264 -23.61 12.98 -5.89
N LEU A 265 -23.03 12.94 -7.08
CA LEU A 265 -23.64 13.38 -8.32
C LEU A 265 -24.30 12.19 -9.02
N ALA A 266 -25.52 12.40 -9.49
CA ALA A 266 -26.25 11.41 -10.27
C ALA A 266 -25.53 11.09 -11.60
N PRO A 267 -25.83 9.94 -12.23
CA PRO A 267 -25.34 9.65 -13.57
C PRO A 267 -25.65 10.74 -14.60
N GLY A 268 -24.69 11.00 -15.49
CA GLY A 268 -24.83 12.01 -16.55
C GLY A 268 -24.53 13.45 -16.13
N VAL A 269 -24.33 13.73 -14.84
CA VAL A 269 -23.94 15.07 -14.37
C VAL A 269 -22.51 15.39 -14.82
N SER A 270 -22.37 16.45 -15.62
CA SER A 270 -21.08 16.88 -16.21
C SER A 270 -20.49 18.15 -15.56
N ALA A 271 -21.21 18.74 -14.61
CA ALA A 271 -20.75 19.90 -13.86
C ALA A 271 -21.28 19.86 -12.42
N TRP A 272 -20.46 20.36 -11.50
CA TRP A 272 -20.84 20.53 -10.11
C TRP A 272 -20.39 21.89 -9.60
N GLN A 273 -21.24 22.51 -8.79
CA GLN A 273 -20.92 23.74 -8.06
C GLN A 273 -21.05 23.44 -6.57
N GLY A 274 -19.97 23.66 -5.83
CA GLY A 274 -19.97 23.49 -4.38
C GLY A 274 -20.73 24.59 -3.66
N PRO A 275 -21.02 24.40 -2.36
CA PRO A 275 -21.54 25.47 -1.54
C PRO A 275 -20.52 26.61 -1.44
N ALA A 276 -21.04 27.83 -1.24
CA ALA A 276 -20.20 28.95 -0.84
C ALA A 276 -19.54 28.66 0.52
N GLY A 277 -18.33 29.16 0.74
CA GLY A 277 -17.64 29.06 2.03
C GLY A 277 -16.20 28.58 1.96
N VAL A 278 -15.63 28.41 0.77
CA VAL A 278 -14.17 28.33 0.63
C VAL A 278 -13.62 29.75 0.68
N PRO A 279 -12.85 30.16 1.71
CA PRO A 279 -12.32 31.51 1.74
C PRO A 279 -11.40 31.74 0.54
N ASP A 280 -11.47 32.92 -0.08
CA ASP A 280 -10.64 33.24 -1.24
C ASP A 280 -9.13 33.10 -0.94
N SER A 281 -8.73 33.39 0.30
CA SER A 281 -7.36 33.22 0.77
C SER A 281 -6.85 31.77 0.81
N HIS A 282 -7.72 30.76 0.72
CA HIS A 282 -7.35 29.36 0.89
C HIS A 282 -7.21 28.62 -0.44
N SER A 283 -6.18 27.79 -0.56
CA SER A 283 -6.03 26.79 -1.60
C SER A 283 -6.78 25.51 -1.22
N VAL A 284 -7.47 24.90 -2.18
CA VAL A 284 -8.27 23.67 -2.00
C VAL A 284 -8.08 22.72 -3.16
N CYS A 285 -8.14 21.41 -2.91
CA CYS A 285 -8.05 20.39 -3.95
C CYS A 285 -9.29 19.49 -3.97
N PHE A 286 -9.73 19.13 -5.17
CA PHE A 286 -10.87 18.25 -5.39
C PHE A 286 -10.46 16.98 -6.11
N THR A 287 -11.08 15.86 -5.73
CA THR A 287 -10.99 14.59 -6.46
C THR A 287 -12.40 14.03 -6.68
N LEU A 288 -12.53 13.20 -7.72
CA LEU A 288 -13.75 12.46 -8.01
C LEU A 288 -13.52 10.97 -7.81
N VAL A 289 -14.52 10.27 -7.32
CA VAL A 289 -14.58 8.80 -7.36
C VAL A 289 -15.85 8.40 -8.11
N ALA A 290 -15.71 7.63 -9.19
CA ALA A 290 -16.84 7.09 -9.93
C ALA A 290 -17.39 5.85 -9.21
N VAL A 291 -18.70 5.67 -9.27
CA VAL A 291 -19.42 4.60 -8.57
C VAL A 291 -20.43 3.94 -9.50
N HIS A 292 -20.37 2.62 -9.64
CA HIS A 292 -21.44 1.86 -10.29
C HIS A 292 -22.71 1.93 -9.43
N THR A 293 -23.81 2.45 -9.97
CA THR A 293 -25.05 2.69 -9.19
C THR A 293 -25.72 1.41 -8.69
N VAL A 294 -25.51 0.29 -9.39
CA VAL A 294 -26.10 -1.01 -9.01
C VAL A 294 -25.26 -1.74 -7.98
N THR A 295 -23.94 -1.80 -8.16
CA THR A 295 -23.04 -2.66 -7.37
C THR A 295 -22.30 -1.90 -6.27
N GLY A 296 -22.28 -0.56 -6.34
CA GLY A 296 -21.56 0.30 -5.40
C GLY A 296 -20.03 0.25 -5.54
N LEU A 297 -19.49 -0.52 -6.49
CA LEU A 297 -18.05 -0.60 -6.75
C LEU A 297 -17.52 0.76 -7.19
N ARG A 298 -16.33 1.10 -6.69
CA ARG A 298 -15.75 2.45 -6.78
C ARG A 298 -14.43 2.42 -7.54
N SER A 299 -14.19 3.45 -8.35
CA SER A 299 -12.92 3.67 -9.02
C SER A 299 -11.82 4.10 -8.04
N HIS A 300 -10.58 4.16 -8.52
CA HIS A 300 -9.60 5.03 -7.89
C HIS A 300 -10.05 6.51 -7.94
N PRO A 301 -9.58 7.36 -7.01
CA PRO A 301 -9.76 8.80 -7.11
C PRO A 301 -9.13 9.35 -8.38
N SER A 302 -9.76 10.37 -8.98
CA SER A 302 -9.17 11.15 -10.07
C SER A 302 -7.85 11.78 -9.62
N LEU A 303 -7.04 12.22 -10.60
CA LEU A 303 -6.02 13.22 -10.31
C LEU A 303 -6.67 14.44 -9.63
N PRO A 304 -6.01 15.03 -8.62
CA PRO A 304 -6.57 16.18 -7.92
C PRO A 304 -6.57 17.42 -8.82
N ALA A 305 -7.70 18.13 -8.84
CA ALA A 305 -7.79 19.47 -9.41
C ALA A 305 -7.79 20.50 -8.28
N CYS A 306 -6.77 21.34 -8.23
CA CYS A 306 -6.60 22.31 -7.15
C CYS A 306 -6.85 23.74 -7.62
N SER A 307 -7.55 24.52 -6.79
CA SER A 307 -7.71 25.96 -6.95
C SER A 307 -6.86 26.64 -5.87
N ARG A 308 -5.89 27.46 -6.29
CA ARG A 308 -5.00 28.18 -5.37
C ARG A 308 -5.68 29.43 -4.83
N GLY A 309 -5.46 29.74 -3.56
CA GLY A 309 -5.98 30.92 -2.88
C GLY A 309 -5.26 32.21 -3.25
N SER A 310 -5.85 33.35 -2.91
CA SER A 310 -5.22 34.67 -3.09
C SER A 310 -3.97 34.88 -2.22
N LEU A 311 -3.78 34.08 -1.16
CA LEU A 311 -2.54 34.07 -0.35
C LEU A 311 -1.54 32.99 -0.79
N ALA A 312 -1.79 32.31 -1.90
CA ALA A 312 -0.86 31.34 -2.45
C ALA A 312 0.39 32.04 -3.00
N GLN A 313 1.57 31.51 -2.69
CA GLN A 313 2.85 32.04 -3.14
C GLN A 313 3.60 30.99 -3.97
N THR A 314 4.29 31.45 -5.01
CA THR A 314 5.28 30.67 -5.74
C THR A 314 6.61 31.39 -5.61
N VAL A 315 7.65 30.68 -5.19
CA VAL A 315 9.03 31.15 -5.26
C VAL A 315 9.71 30.33 -6.35
N ASP A 316 9.88 30.93 -7.53
CA ASP A 316 10.56 30.30 -8.66
C ASP A 316 12.07 30.21 -8.39
N MET A 317 12.75 29.24 -9.02
CA MET A 317 14.16 28.98 -8.70
C MET A 317 15.14 30.11 -9.10
N ASP A 318 14.70 31.07 -9.89
CA ASP A 318 15.43 32.29 -10.25
C ASP A 318 15.08 33.50 -9.35
N ASP A 319 14.22 33.33 -8.34
CA ASP A 319 13.85 34.38 -7.39
C ASP A 319 15.11 34.89 -6.64
N PRO A 320 15.32 36.22 -6.53
CA PRO A 320 16.52 36.79 -5.91
C PRO A 320 16.62 36.53 -4.40
N ARG A 321 15.55 36.05 -3.75
CA ARG A 321 15.57 35.60 -2.35
C ARG A 321 16.22 34.24 -2.17
N ILE A 322 16.47 33.52 -3.26
CA ILE A 322 17.09 32.20 -3.21
C ILE A 322 18.61 32.33 -3.13
N ALA A 323 19.17 31.73 -2.09
CA ALA A 323 20.60 31.48 -1.93
C ALA A 323 20.85 29.97 -1.86
N GLY A 324 22.10 29.54 -2.06
CA GLY A 324 22.49 28.12 -1.96
C GLY A 324 23.52 27.72 -3.00
N SER A 325 24.00 26.48 -2.89
CA SER A 325 25.10 25.98 -3.73
C SER A 325 24.65 25.41 -5.08
N ALA A 326 23.35 25.16 -5.29
CA ALA A 326 22.83 24.62 -6.54
C ALA A 326 22.67 25.73 -7.61
N PRO A 327 23.41 25.70 -8.73
CA PRO A 327 23.30 26.73 -9.77
C PRO A 327 21.97 26.65 -10.51
N LEU A 328 21.55 27.79 -11.08
CA LEU A 328 20.43 27.84 -12.01
C LEU A 328 20.84 27.17 -13.33
N THR A 329 19.97 26.32 -13.87
CA THR A 329 20.23 25.50 -15.06
C THR A 329 19.02 25.48 -15.97
N ALA A 330 19.24 25.34 -17.27
CA ALA A 330 18.23 24.94 -18.23
C ALA A 330 18.30 23.41 -18.39
N VAL A 331 17.15 22.75 -18.39
CA VAL A 331 17.05 21.29 -18.56
C VAL A 331 16.13 21.02 -19.74
N ASP A 332 16.62 20.26 -20.71
CA ASP A 332 15.83 19.85 -21.88
C ASP A 332 14.52 19.18 -21.44
N GLY A 333 13.42 19.58 -22.07
CA GLY A 333 12.07 19.12 -21.73
C GLY A 333 11.43 19.84 -20.54
N ILE A 334 12.10 20.81 -19.90
CA ILE A 334 11.52 21.69 -18.87
C ILE A 334 11.60 23.15 -19.32
N ALA A 335 10.43 23.80 -19.45
CA ALA A 335 10.32 25.13 -20.06
C ALA A 335 10.60 26.33 -19.11
N VAL A 336 11.03 26.07 -17.87
CA VAL A 336 11.28 27.10 -16.85
C VAL A 336 12.66 26.93 -16.23
N PRO A 337 13.27 27.99 -15.69
CA PRO A 337 14.53 27.88 -14.96
C PRO A 337 14.41 26.91 -13.78
N VAL A 338 15.43 26.08 -13.57
CA VAL A 338 15.46 25.06 -12.52
C VAL A 338 16.80 24.98 -11.82
N ARG A 339 16.82 24.43 -10.61
CA ARG A 339 18.04 24.07 -9.88
C ARG A 339 18.07 22.57 -9.63
N LEU A 340 19.18 21.92 -9.96
CA LEU A 340 19.42 20.52 -9.60
C LEU A 340 19.89 20.45 -8.15
N LEU A 341 19.01 19.97 -7.26
CA LEU A 341 19.34 19.79 -5.85
C LEU A 341 19.86 18.36 -5.62
N SER A 342 21.16 18.18 -5.84
CA SER A 342 21.89 16.93 -5.58
C SER A 342 22.83 17.09 -4.39
N ALA A 343 23.03 16.02 -3.61
CA ALA A 343 23.89 16.07 -2.44
C ALA A 343 25.34 16.49 -2.77
N PRO A 344 26.00 17.32 -1.93
CA PRO A 344 25.54 17.87 -0.64
C PRO A 344 24.83 19.25 -0.74
N ALA A 345 24.22 19.59 -1.88
CA ALA A 345 23.69 20.92 -2.10
C ALA A 345 22.45 21.25 -1.25
N ASN A 346 22.31 22.53 -0.92
CA ASN A 346 21.15 23.09 -0.24
C ASN A 346 20.58 24.30 -1.00
N ILE A 347 19.30 24.59 -0.74
CA ILE A 347 18.61 25.79 -1.20
C ILE A 347 18.03 26.48 0.03
N VAL A 348 18.24 27.78 0.12
CA VAL A 348 17.72 28.66 1.17
C VAL A 348 16.87 29.73 0.51
N VAL A 349 15.68 29.96 1.06
CA VAL A 349 14.82 31.08 0.67
C VAL A 349 14.64 31.97 1.88
N ASP A 350 15.17 33.18 1.80
CA ASP A 350 14.98 34.19 2.84
C ASP A 350 13.68 34.97 2.62
N ARG A 351 13.08 35.48 3.71
CA ARG A 351 11.91 36.38 3.66
C ARG A 351 10.70 35.79 2.91
N ILE A 352 10.26 34.62 3.34
CA ILE A 352 8.91 34.14 3.04
C ILE A 352 7.94 34.86 3.96
N HIS A 353 7.19 35.81 3.39
CA HIS A 353 6.25 36.62 4.15
C HIS A 353 4.91 35.88 4.35
N ILE A 354 4.49 35.73 5.59
CA ILE A 354 3.19 35.19 5.98
C ILE A 354 2.33 36.35 6.49
N PRO A 355 1.27 36.76 5.76
CA PRO A 355 0.52 37.95 6.14
C PRO A 355 -0.55 37.68 7.21
N VAL A 356 -1.01 36.43 7.34
CA VAL A 356 -2.10 36.04 8.24
C VAL A 356 -1.82 34.69 8.86
N SER A 357 -2.14 34.53 10.14
CA SER A 357 -2.03 33.26 10.84
C SER A 357 -2.82 32.15 10.15
N GLY A 358 -2.28 30.95 10.14
CA GLY A 358 -3.03 29.77 9.70
C GLY A 358 -2.14 28.62 9.30
N ARG A 359 -2.77 27.58 8.76
CA ARG A 359 -2.06 26.41 8.24
C ARG A 359 -1.60 26.66 6.82
N TYR A 360 -0.34 26.37 6.55
CA TYR A 360 0.27 26.47 5.22
C TYR A 360 0.80 25.10 4.78
N ALA A 361 0.50 24.74 3.55
CA ALA A 361 1.08 23.59 2.86
C ALA A 361 2.25 24.06 2.01
N ILE A 362 3.39 23.40 2.13
CA ILE A 362 4.63 23.74 1.43
C ILE A 362 5.05 22.53 0.61
N ALA A 363 5.31 22.74 -0.68
CA ALA A 363 5.76 21.70 -1.60
C ALA A 363 6.73 22.27 -2.63
N THR A 364 7.57 21.43 -3.21
CA THR A 364 8.34 21.77 -4.40
C THR A 364 7.56 21.42 -5.65
N LEU A 365 7.74 22.21 -6.70
CA LEU A 365 7.43 21.83 -8.07
C LEU A 365 8.73 21.29 -8.67
N TYR A 366 8.76 20.02 -9.02
CA TYR A 366 10.00 19.32 -9.35
C TYR A 366 9.83 18.34 -10.51
N ASN A 367 10.95 17.89 -11.06
CA ASN A 367 11.06 16.71 -11.88
C ASN A 367 12.23 15.85 -11.35
N ASN A 368 12.01 14.55 -11.20
CA ASN A 368 13.07 13.59 -10.90
C ASN A 368 13.04 12.53 -11.99
N HIS A 369 13.90 12.68 -12.99
CA HIS A 369 14.03 11.73 -14.09
C HIS A 369 15.24 10.80 -13.93
N THR A 370 15.71 10.59 -12.70
CA THR A 370 16.89 9.76 -12.44
C THR A 370 16.70 8.31 -12.87
N HIS A 371 15.49 7.77 -12.72
CA HIS A 371 15.17 6.41 -13.14
C HIS A 371 13.66 6.22 -13.41
N ALA A 372 13.25 4.98 -13.66
CA ALA A 372 11.90 4.63 -14.02
C ALA A 372 10.94 4.74 -12.83
N LEU A 373 9.69 5.12 -13.12
CA LEU A 373 8.63 5.36 -12.15
C LEU A 373 8.34 4.14 -11.25
N ASN A 374 8.62 2.93 -11.74
CA ASN A 374 8.43 1.68 -11.00
C ASN A 374 9.61 1.31 -10.07
N THR A 375 10.59 2.20 -9.90
CA THR A 375 11.72 2.03 -8.96
C THR A 375 11.72 3.14 -7.90
N GLY A 376 12.32 2.89 -6.74
CA GLY A 376 12.32 3.83 -5.61
C GLY A 376 13.67 4.14 -4.98
N VAL A 377 14.77 3.51 -5.44
CA VAL A 377 16.10 3.63 -4.80
C VAL A 377 16.59 5.09 -4.78
N THR A 378 16.36 5.81 -5.87
CA THR A 378 16.77 7.21 -6.09
C THR A 378 15.61 8.20 -6.01
N ASN A 379 14.56 7.87 -5.25
CA ASN A 379 13.59 8.88 -4.81
C ASN A 379 14.35 10.00 -4.09
N ALA A 380 14.18 11.25 -4.52
CA ALA A 380 14.85 12.35 -3.88
C ALA A 380 14.14 12.71 -2.57
N VAL A 381 14.90 12.76 -1.48
CA VAL A 381 14.38 13.02 -0.14
C VAL A 381 15.17 14.15 0.48
N LYS A 382 14.46 15.24 0.80
CA LYS A 382 15.05 16.45 1.38
C LYS A 382 14.39 16.76 2.72
N ARG A 383 15.17 17.34 3.62
CA ARG A 383 14.68 17.95 4.84
C ARG A 383 14.35 19.41 4.56
N LEU A 384 13.13 19.81 4.90
CA LEU A 384 12.66 21.19 4.91
C LEU A 384 12.73 21.71 6.33
N VAL A 385 13.39 22.85 6.54
CA VAL A 385 13.42 23.57 7.81
C VAL A 385 12.86 24.97 7.59
N LEU A 386 11.86 25.35 8.41
CA LEU A 386 11.40 26.73 8.53
C LEU A 386 11.99 27.35 9.79
N THR A 387 12.36 28.62 9.72
CA THR A 387 12.83 29.40 10.87
C THR A 387 12.16 30.77 10.88
N GLY A 388 11.47 31.10 11.97
CA GLY A 388 10.88 32.42 12.22
C GLY A 388 11.89 33.39 12.82
N ALA A 389 11.56 34.69 12.79
CA ALA A 389 12.43 35.75 13.33
C ALA A 389 12.66 35.64 14.85
N ASP A 390 11.74 35.01 15.58
CA ASP A 390 11.81 34.74 17.02
C ASP A 390 12.60 33.46 17.37
N GLY A 391 13.19 32.80 16.36
CA GLY A 391 13.89 31.52 16.51
C GLY A 391 12.97 30.30 16.49
N TRP A 392 11.65 30.46 16.27
CA TRP A 392 10.75 29.33 16.05
C TRP A 392 11.24 28.46 14.89
N ARG A 393 11.20 27.14 15.06
CA ARG A 393 11.69 26.18 14.07
C ARG A 393 10.69 25.06 13.83
N HIS A 394 10.49 24.72 12.57
CA HIS A 394 9.71 23.55 12.15
C HIS A 394 10.46 22.76 11.09
N GLU A 395 10.38 21.43 11.18
CA GLU A 395 11.08 20.51 10.30
C GLU A 395 10.12 19.49 9.69
N ALA A 396 10.30 19.20 8.40
CA ALA A 396 9.54 18.19 7.68
C ALA A 396 10.40 17.48 6.63
N VAL A 397 9.96 16.29 6.19
CA VAL A 397 10.59 15.56 5.09
C VAL A 397 9.76 15.72 3.83
N ILE A 398 10.43 16.12 2.74
CA ILE A 398 9.85 16.28 1.41
C ILE A 398 10.39 15.17 0.50
N GLN A 399 9.49 14.45 -0.16
CA GLN A 399 9.82 13.40 -1.10
C GLN A 399 9.45 13.81 -2.53
N MET A 400 10.33 13.47 -3.45
CA MET A 400 10.26 13.78 -4.87
C MET A 400 10.53 12.50 -5.69
N PRO A 401 9.51 11.60 -5.78
CA PRO A 401 9.61 10.35 -6.53
C PRO A 401 9.92 10.56 -8.00
N HIS A 402 10.30 9.49 -8.70
CA HIS A 402 10.53 9.57 -10.14
C HIS A 402 9.30 10.10 -10.90
N VAL A 403 9.55 10.83 -11.97
CA VAL A 403 8.52 11.36 -12.86
C VAL A 403 8.73 10.79 -14.25
N GLN A 404 7.69 10.16 -14.78
CA GLN A 404 7.70 9.63 -16.14
C GLN A 404 7.64 10.78 -17.17
N PRO A 405 8.51 10.80 -18.19
CA PRO A 405 8.41 11.73 -19.32
C PRO A 405 7.12 11.56 -20.10
N ASP A 406 6.72 12.63 -20.79
CA ASP A 406 5.65 12.63 -21.78
C ASP A 406 6.24 13.01 -23.14
N GLY A 407 6.59 12.00 -23.94
CA GLY A 407 7.40 12.20 -25.14
C GLY A 407 8.75 12.84 -24.81
N ALA A 408 9.04 14.00 -25.40
CA ALA A 408 10.24 14.80 -25.09
C ALA A 408 10.07 15.74 -23.88
N SER A 409 8.88 15.80 -23.28
CA SER A 409 8.60 16.66 -22.13
C SER A 409 8.95 15.96 -20.82
N HIS A 410 9.55 16.71 -19.89
CA HIS A 410 9.80 16.29 -18.53
C HIS A 410 8.85 17.04 -17.59
N PRO A 411 7.61 16.55 -17.41
CA PRO A 411 6.60 17.32 -16.71
C PRO A 411 7.00 17.55 -15.25
N LEU A 412 6.67 18.74 -14.75
CA LEU A 412 6.83 19.04 -13.34
C LEU A 412 5.66 18.45 -12.54
N ARG A 413 5.95 17.99 -11.31
CA ARG A 413 5.00 17.46 -10.34
C ARG A 413 5.19 18.13 -8.99
N ALA A 414 4.14 18.15 -8.18
CA ALA A 414 4.26 18.59 -6.79
C ALA A 414 4.87 17.46 -5.95
N SER A 415 5.78 17.78 -5.05
CA SER A 415 6.30 16.86 -4.04
C SER A 415 5.22 16.45 -3.03
N THR A 416 5.58 15.58 -2.07
CA THR A 416 4.81 15.52 -0.81
C THR A 416 4.77 16.91 -0.16
N ARG A 417 3.72 17.19 0.62
CA ARG A 417 3.51 18.48 1.27
C ARG A 417 3.99 18.43 2.72
N ALA A 418 4.77 19.43 3.12
CA ALA A 418 4.96 19.77 4.53
C ALA A 418 3.81 20.69 4.97
N TYR A 419 3.36 20.57 6.22
CA TYR A 419 2.32 21.42 6.78
C TYR A 419 2.81 22.09 8.05
N ALA A 420 2.67 23.41 8.13
CA ALA A 420 3.03 24.18 9.31
C ALA A 420 1.91 25.17 9.66
N ASP A 421 1.64 25.34 10.95
CA ASP A 421 0.78 26.41 11.46
C ASP A 421 1.69 27.61 11.74
N LEU A 422 1.52 28.67 10.96
CA LEU A 422 2.41 29.84 10.93
C LEU A 422 1.67 31.07 11.45
N ALA A 423 2.33 31.85 12.30
CA ALA A 423 1.91 33.20 12.68
C ALA A 423 2.33 34.23 11.60
N PRO A 424 1.78 35.45 11.58
CA PRO A 424 2.19 36.47 10.64
C PRO A 424 3.65 36.86 10.90
N GLY A 425 4.42 37.04 9.84
CA GLY A 425 5.84 37.35 9.93
C GLY A 425 6.65 36.78 8.77
N ASP A 426 7.95 37.04 8.79
CA ASP A 426 8.89 36.54 7.78
C ASP A 426 9.60 35.29 8.27
N TYR A 427 9.74 34.33 7.35
CA TYR A 427 10.37 33.03 7.62
C TYR A 427 11.51 32.78 6.64
N ARG A 428 12.55 32.10 7.11
CA ARG A 428 13.60 31.49 6.30
C ARG A 428 13.25 30.03 6.08
N LEU A 429 13.29 29.57 4.83
CA LEU A 429 13.11 28.17 4.46
C LEU A 429 14.43 27.59 3.96
N GLU A 430 14.80 26.42 4.44
CA GLU A 430 15.98 25.68 3.99
C GLU A 430 15.58 24.28 3.53
N LEU A 431 15.98 23.91 2.32
CA LEU A 431 15.93 22.55 1.79
C LEU A 431 17.36 21.99 1.76
N SER A 432 17.59 20.93 2.51
CA SER A 432 18.87 20.21 2.58
C SER A 432 18.64 18.72 2.41
N ASP A 433 19.71 17.94 2.24
CA ASP A 433 19.58 16.49 2.10
C ASP A 433 19.02 15.81 3.35
N TYR A 434 18.26 14.77 3.08
CA TYR A 434 17.93 13.70 4.01
C TYR A 434 18.30 12.36 3.38
N PHE A 435 18.34 11.26 4.15
CA PHE A 435 18.69 9.97 3.56
C PHE A 435 17.55 9.42 2.70
N ASN A 436 17.89 8.69 1.64
CA ASN A 436 16.96 7.89 0.84
C ASN A 436 17.48 6.44 0.77
N MET A 437 16.78 5.59 0.01
CA MET A 437 17.12 4.17 -0.08
C MET A 437 18.52 3.91 -0.66
N SER A 438 19.07 4.80 -1.50
CA SER A 438 20.43 4.67 -2.02
C SER A 438 21.53 4.83 -0.96
N ALA A 439 21.21 5.36 0.22
CA ALA A 439 22.15 5.42 1.35
C ALA A 439 22.25 4.10 2.12
N LEU A 440 21.34 3.15 1.88
CA LEU A 440 21.30 1.90 2.63
C LEU A 440 22.31 0.89 2.08
N ALA A 441 23.11 0.29 2.96
CA ALA A 441 24.08 -0.74 2.59
C ALA A 441 23.46 -1.92 1.81
N ALA A 442 22.21 -2.27 2.12
CA ALA A 442 21.47 -3.31 1.41
C ALA A 442 21.27 -3.03 -0.09
N ASN A 443 21.35 -1.76 -0.51
CA ASN A 443 21.22 -1.37 -1.92
C ASN A 443 22.57 -1.15 -2.61
N ALA A 444 23.72 -1.30 -1.92
CA ALA A 444 25.03 -1.08 -2.52
C ALA A 444 25.31 -1.99 -3.74
N THR A 445 24.67 -3.16 -3.80
CA THR A 445 24.80 -4.11 -4.90
C THR A 445 23.71 -3.96 -5.97
N TYR A 446 22.77 -3.03 -5.81
CA TYR A 446 21.70 -2.79 -6.78
C TYR A 446 22.30 -2.34 -8.13
N GLY A 447 21.84 -2.95 -9.22
CA GLY A 447 22.39 -2.69 -10.56
C GLY A 447 21.96 -1.36 -11.19
N GLY A 448 20.93 -0.70 -10.65
CA GLY A 448 20.49 0.61 -11.12
C GLY A 448 21.17 1.79 -10.40
N PRO A 449 20.81 3.03 -10.76
CA PRO A 449 21.23 4.24 -10.05
C PRO A 449 20.99 4.14 -8.54
N GLY A 450 21.90 4.72 -7.74
CA GLY A 450 21.82 4.64 -6.28
C GLY A 450 22.35 3.34 -5.67
N GLY A 451 22.85 2.41 -6.50
CA GLY A 451 23.47 1.16 -6.07
C GLY A 451 24.97 1.14 -6.32
N GLN A 452 25.43 0.31 -7.25
CA GLN A 452 26.87 0.13 -7.54
C GLN A 452 27.58 1.43 -7.95
N ALA A 453 26.86 2.35 -8.62
CA ALA A 453 27.37 3.66 -9.01
C ALA A 453 27.45 4.67 -7.84
N GLY A 454 27.00 4.27 -6.65
CA GLY A 454 27.01 5.09 -5.44
C GLY A 454 25.70 5.82 -5.17
N TYR A 455 25.70 6.57 -4.08
CA TYR A 455 24.55 7.31 -3.54
C TYR A 455 24.01 8.34 -4.52
N VAL A 456 22.69 8.39 -4.72
CA VAL A 456 22.03 9.39 -5.55
C VAL A 456 20.76 9.88 -4.86
N ASN A 457 20.75 11.17 -4.54
CA ASN A 457 19.60 11.88 -3.99
C ASN A 457 19.47 13.23 -4.69
N ALA A 458 18.84 13.24 -5.85
CA ALA A 458 18.80 14.41 -6.72
C ALA A 458 17.40 14.61 -7.32
N ALA A 459 16.95 15.87 -7.35
CA ALA A 459 15.78 16.28 -8.12
C ALA A 459 16.00 17.67 -8.69
N THR A 460 15.45 17.88 -9.88
CA THR A 460 15.39 19.19 -10.53
C THR A 460 14.18 19.94 -9.98
N ILE A 461 14.41 21.06 -9.31
CA ILE A 461 13.35 21.88 -8.69
C ILE A 461 13.13 23.11 -9.55
N ALA A 462 11.87 23.44 -9.82
CA ALA A 462 11.46 24.63 -10.56
C ALA A 462 10.92 25.74 -9.64
N ALA A 463 10.21 25.37 -8.58
CA ALA A 463 9.66 26.33 -7.64
C ALA A 463 9.36 25.72 -6.27
N ILE A 464 9.19 26.58 -5.27
CA ILE A 464 8.58 26.25 -3.99
C ILE A 464 7.19 26.90 -3.95
N ARG A 465 6.16 26.11 -3.66
CA ARG A 465 4.77 26.57 -3.51
C ARG A 465 4.41 26.58 -2.03
N ILE A 466 3.87 27.70 -1.57
CA ILE A 466 3.36 27.89 -0.21
C ILE A 466 1.89 28.29 -0.34
N ASP A 467 1.01 27.44 0.16
CA ASP A 467 -0.43 27.57 -0.01
C ASP A 467 -1.09 27.59 1.35
N ARG A 468 -1.83 28.67 1.68
CA ARG A 468 -2.70 28.64 2.87
C ARG A 468 -3.80 27.62 2.65
N VAL A 469 -3.98 26.71 3.59
CA VAL A 469 -4.97 25.63 3.51
C VAL A 469 -5.84 25.64 4.75
N ALA A 470 -6.98 24.96 4.69
CA ALA A 470 -7.80 24.80 5.88
C ALA A 470 -7.01 24.03 6.95
N THR A 471 -7.08 24.47 8.20
CA THR A 471 -6.75 23.62 9.34
C THR A 471 -7.67 22.41 9.27
N LYS A 472 -7.10 21.20 9.16
CA LYS A 472 -7.88 19.97 9.20
C LYS A 472 -8.63 19.99 10.54
N GLY A 473 -9.95 20.20 10.50
CA GLY A 473 -10.79 20.19 11.69
C GLY A 473 -10.70 18.85 12.40
N ALA A 474 -11.09 18.83 13.67
CA ALA A 474 -11.16 17.66 14.54
C ALA A 474 -12.18 16.59 14.08
N GLU A 475 -12.03 16.07 12.86
CA GLU A 475 -12.83 15.00 12.25
C GLU A 475 -11.98 13.71 12.05
N ASP A 476 -10.90 13.56 12.82
CA ASP A 476 -10.13 12.31 12.92
C ASP A 476 -10.68 11.37 14.02
N ALA A 477 -11.92 11.58 14.50
CA ALA A 477 -12.63 10.65 15.38
C ALA A 477 -13.18 9.40 14.65
N THR A 478 -12.95 9.26 13.34
CA THR A 478 -13.42 8.09 12.56
C THR A 478 -12.28 7.32 11.89
N ARG A 479 -11.06 7.46 12.39
CA ARG A 479 -10.01 6.48 12.08
C ARG A 479 -10.33 5.19 12.85
N PRO A 480 -10.61 4.04 12.21
CA PRO A 480 -10.68 2.79 12.94
C PRO A 480 -9.30 2.57 13.59
N PRO A 481 -9.24 2.10 14.86
CA PRO A 481 -7.97 1.73 15.46
C PRO A 481 -7.30 0.69 14.56
N ARG A 482 -5.99 0.86 14.38
CA ARG A 482 -5.14 -0.09 13.63
C ARG A 482 -5.17 -1.46 14.28
#